data_AF-R6FRU6-F1
#
_entry.id   AF-R6FRU6-F1
#
_cell.length_a   1.000
_cell.length_b   1.000
_cell.length_c   1.000
_cell.angle_alpha   90.00
_cell.angle_beta   90.00
_cell.angle_gamma   90.00
#
_symmetry.space_group_name_H-M   'P 1'
#
loop_
_entity.id
_entity.type
_entity.pdbx_description
1 polymer ?
#
loop_
_entity_poly.entity_id
_entity_poly.type
_entity_poly.pdbx_seq_one_letter_code
_entity_poly.pdbx_strand_id
1 'polypeptide(L)'
;MNHCAKHILKAGWLAGLLLGLTVTSCTDLIFDDRDGCERGVYVNFVYDYNLHRSDLFADHVGEVTLYIFDEQGNYIDSRTEANDDEFQPLREYGYNMYLDLPDGKYRFVALAHQCKSDDQRGSFMRTEMNENSRMEDLQITLDHNRLYDGVGAVNHQGEPLDTIWHSISDQPVEVRQGQYAYHTLSLVRNTNYISVTLRDVDDPAAMDIDDYNLYITGGNIRLNHDNSEDPSIKALCTPFVTWNTQDPDVSNRASTVGNMGHADFMTSRIFAHDNMADDEVLVVEHKETGKRVIEVNLPDLLGRLCNYDELHRYSRQEFLDRGYDYDLTFFLSDGSWAYANVSIGVLGWSKRIQNVDL
;
A
#
# COMPACT_ATOMS: atom_id res chain seq x y z
N MET A 1 -0.88 -68.79 -63.14
CA MET A 1 0.29 -69.03 -64.01
C MET A 1 1.34 -69.79 -63.22
N ASN A 2 1.80 -70.90 -63.78
CA ASN A 2 3.12 -71.54 -63.63
C ASN A 2 3.72 -71.74 -62.22
N HIS A 3 3.74 -73.03 -61.85
CA HIS A 3 4.91 -73.87 -61.59
C HIS A 3 5.95 -73.56 -60.49
N CYS A 4 6.23 -74.67 -59.79
CA CYS A 4 7.48 -75.12 -59.15
C CYS A 4 7.84 -74.54 -57.78
N ALA A 5 7.61 -75.25 -56.67
CA ALA A 5 8.19 -76.52 -56.19
C ALA A 5 9.44 -76.32 -55.33
N LYS A 6 9.37 -76.76 -54.07
CA LYS A 6 10.32 -77.63 -53.34
C LYS A 6 9.84 -77.78 -51.89
N HIS A 7 9.29 -78.95 -51.54
CA HIS A 7 9.97 -80.07 -50.86
C HIS A 7 10.20 -79.80 -49.36
N ILE A 8 9.32 -80.31 -48.49
CA ILE A 8 9.45 -81.55 -47.69
C ILE A 8 10.47 -81.41 -46.55
N LEU A 9 10.00 -81.42 -45.29
CA LEU A 9 10.19 -82.57 -44.39
C LEU A 9 9.23 -82.50 -43.19
N LYS A 10 8.67 -83.67 -42.87
CA LYS A 10 7.69 -83.98 -41.83
C LYS A 10 8.40 -84.47 -40.55
N ALA A 11 7.61 -84.57 -39.48
CA ALA A 11 7.79 -85.36 -38.25
C ALA A 11 8.68 -84.70 -37.17
N GLY A 12 8.37 -84.77 -35.87
CA GLY A 12 7.40 -85.58 -35.13
C GLY A 12 6.88 -84.84 -33.88
N TRP A 13 5.61 -85.04 -33.51
CA TRP A 13 5.16 -85.85 -32.36
C TRP A 13 5.63 -85.31 -30.99
N LEU A 14 4.79 -84.56 -30.28
CA LEU A 14 3.74 -84.96 -29.31
C LEU A 14 4.24 -85.17 -27.87
N ALA A 15 3.65 -84.34 -26.98
CA ALA A 15 3.34 -84.54 -25.57
C ALA A 15 4.46 -84.47 -24.51
N GLY A 16 4.24 -83.62 -23.50
CA GLY A 16 4.95 -83.68 -22.23
C GLY A 16 4.81 -82.45 -21.33
N LEU A 17 3.61 -82.22 -20.81
CA LEU A 17 3.23 -81.54 -19.55
C LEU A 17 4.12 -80.43 -18.91
N LEU A 18 3.40 -79.33 -18.59
CA LEU A 18 3.48 -78.53 -17.35
C LEU A 18 4.78 -77.78 -17.05
N LEU A 19 4.74 -76.47 -17.28
CA LEU A 19 5.19 -75.48 -16.31
C LEU A 19 4.55 -74.13 -16.66
N GLY A 20 3.76 -73.62 -15.71
CA GLY A 20 3.12 -72.31 -15.83
C GLY A 20 4.17 -71.20 -15.84
N LEU A 21 3.92 -70.18 -16.64
CA LEU A 21 4.28 -68.80 -16.36
C LEU A 21 3.28 -67.94 -17.14
N THR A 22 2.44 -67.28 -16.38
CA THR A 22 1.49 -66.25 -16.78
C THR A 22 2.21 -65.16 -17.58
N VAL A 23 1.93 -65.08 -18.88
CA VAL A 23 2.12 -63.85 -19.64
C VAL A 23 1.02 -62.87 -19.25
N THR A 24 1.25 -62.17 -18.15
CA THR A 24 0.66 -60.87 -17.88
C THR A 24 1.83 -59.91 -17.66
N SER A 25 2.58 -59.64 -18.72
CA SER A 25 3.30 -58.36 -18.78
C SER A 25 2.29 -57.29 -19.20
N CYS A 26 1.32 -57.03 -18.33
CA CYS A 26 0.81 -55.70 -18.18
C CYS A 26 1.84 -55.04 -17.26
N THR A 27 2.70 -54.22 -17.84
CA THR A 27 3.34 -53.15 -17.09
C THR A 27 2.20 -52.31 -16.53
N ASP A 28 1.75 -52.67 -15.33
CA ASP A 28 1.00 -51.78 -14.47
C ASP A 28 1.92 -50.57 -14.26
N LEU A 29 1.70 -49.59 -15.14
CA LEU A 29 1.64 -48.19 -14.84
C LEU A 29 1.77 -47.98 -13.33
N ILE A 30 2.98 -47.60 -12.89
CA ILE A 30 3.14 -46.81 -11.69
C ILE A 30 2.42 -45.50 -12.00
N PHE A 31 1.10 -45.50 -11.80
CA PHE A 31 0.43 -44.31 -11.36
C PHE A 31 0.92 -44.14 -9.92
N ASP A 32 1.99 -43.37 -9.75
CA ASP A 32 2.25 -42.76 -8.45
C ASP A 32 0.97 -41.99 -8.14
N ASP A 33 0.17 -42.53 -7.22
CA ASP A 33 -0.92 -41.78 -6.60
C ASP A 33 -0.27 -40.51 -6.04
N ARG A 34 -0.55 -39.37 -6.69
CA ARG A 34 -0.06 -38.06 -6.24
C ARG A 34 -0.86 -37.54 -5.03
N ASP A 35 -1.81 -38.33 -4.55
CA ASP A 35 -2.58 -38.07 -3.36
C ASP A 35 -1.64 -38.10 -2.14
N GLY A 36 -1.52 -36.95 -1.44
CA GLY A 36 -0.65 -36.79 -0.27
C GLY A 36 0.64 -35.99 -0.50
N CYS A 37 0.91 -35.52 -1.73
CA CYS A 37 2.02 -34.60 -2.03
C CYS A 37 1.61 -33.11 -2.00
N GLU A 38 0.33 -32.82 -1.74
CA GLU A 38 -0.16 -31.45 -1.55
C GLU A 38 0.49 -30.84 -0.31
N ARG A 39 1.20 -29.73 -0.50
CA ARG A 39 1.93 -29.04 0.57
C ARG A 39 2.08 -27.58 0.18
N GLY A 40 2.21 -26.71 1.19
CA GLY A 40 2.46 -25.29 0.98
C GLY A 40 1.24 -24.45 1.29
N VAL A 41 1.31 -23.18 0.89
CA VAL A 41 0.28 -22.18 1.19
C VAL A 41 0.00 -21.32 -0.02
N TYR A 42 -1.28 -21.01 -0.24
CA TYR A 42 -1.73 -19.96 -1.12
C TYR A 42 -2.02 -18.71 -0.29
N VAL A 43 -1.31 -17.63 -0.59
CA VAL A 43 -1.49 -16.33 0.06
C VAL A 43 -2.24 -15.41 -0.90
N ASN A 44 -3.45 -15.04 -0.50
CA ASN A 44 -4.28 -14.06 -1.17
C ASN A 44 -4.03 -12.67 -0.59
N PHE A 45 -4.04 -11.64 -1.43
CA PHE A 45 -3.90 -10.25 -1.03
C PHE A 45 -5.17 -9.50 -1.37
N VAL A 46 -5.71 -8.75 -0.42
CA VAL A 46 -6.92 -7.93 -0.63
C VAL A 46 -6.65 -6.51 -0.17
N TYR A 47 -7.14 -5.53 -0.92
CA TYR A 47 -7.15 -4.13 -0.51
C TYR A 47 -8.60 -3.66 -0.38
N ASP A 48 -9.27 -4.13 0.67
CA ASP A 48 -10.62 -3.74 1.07
C ASP A 48 -10.64 -2.73 2.24
N TYR A 49 -9.47 -2.41 2.78
CA TYR A 49 -9.26 -1.42 3.83
C TYR A 49 -9.27 0.02 3.29
N ASN A 50 -10.36 0.37 2.61
CA ASN A 50 -10.58 1.69 2.02
C ASN A 50 -12.02 2.16 2.29
N LEU A 51 -12.34 3.40 1.90
CA LEU A 51 -13.69 3.96 2.07
C LEU A 51 -14.68 3.52 0.97
N HIS A 52 -14.21 2.98 -0.15
CA HIS A 52 -15.09 2.34 -1.16
C HIS A 52 -15.68 1.02 -0.67
N ARG A 53 -15.06 0.38 0.33
CA ARG A 53 -15.46 -0.90 0.93
C ARG A 53 -15.53 -2.03 -0.10
N SER A 54 -14.59 -2.01 -1.04
CA SER A 54 -14.41 -3.03 -2.07
C SER A 54 -12.94 -3.39 -2.17
N ASP A 55 -12.65 -4.62 -2.57
CA ASP A 55 -11.29 -5.03 -2.89
C ASP A 55 -10.81 -4.32 -4.15
N LEU A 56 -9.79 -3.49 -4.00
CA LEU A 56 -9.18 -2.69 -5.06
C LEU A 56 -7.76 -3.19 -5.41
N PHE A 57 -7.35 -4.37 -4.93
CA PHE A 57 -6.00 -4.91 -5.11
C PHE A 57 -5.57 -4.95 -6.57
N ALA A 58 -6.35 -5.64 -7.41
CA ALA A 58 -6.04 -5.85 -8.83
C ALA A 58 -5.97 -4.55 -9.65
N ASP A 59 -6.64 -3.49 -9.19
CA ASP A 59 -6.68 -2.20 -9.87
C ASP A 59 -5.49 -1.31 -9.51
N HIS A 60 -4.95 -1.45 -8.29
CA HIS A 60 -4.02 -0.46 -7.72
C HIS A 60 -2.60 -1.00 -7.47
N VAL A 61 -2.47 -2.30 -7.18
CA VAL A 61 -1.19 -2.87 -6.75
C VAL A 61 -0.39 -3.35 -7.95
N GLY A 62 0.82 -2.80 -8.12
CA GLY A 62 1.76 -3.13 -9.19
C GLY A 62 2.84 -4.12 -8.78
N GLU A 63 3.19 -4.19 -7.50
CA GLU A 63 4.18 -5.13 -6.96
C GLU A 63 3.82 -5.54 -5.53
N VAL A 64 4.03 -6.80 -5.19
CA VAL A 64 3.96 -7.33 -3.82
C VAL A 64 5.25 -8.05 -3.48
N THR A 65 5.81 -7.71 -2.33
CA THR A 65 6.85 -8.50 -1.67
C THR A 65 6.30 -9.11 -0.38
N LEU A 66 6.29 -10.43 -0.31
CA LEU A 66 5.89 -11.21 0.85
C LEU A 66 7.13 -11.72 1.58
N TYR A 67 7.33 -11.26 2.82
CA TYR A 67 8.35 -11.74 3.73
C TYR A 67 7.83 -12.92 4.53
N ILE A 68 8.66 -13.97 4.66
CA ILE A 68 8.30 -15.24 5.28
C ILE A 68 9.16 -15.41 6.53
N PHE A 69 8.49 -15.60 7.67
CA PHE A 69 9.13 -15.83 8.97
C PHE A 69 8.66 -17.15 9.58
N ASP A 70 9.50 -17.76 10.41
CA ASP A 70 9.08 -18.90 11.23
C ASP A 70 8.14 -18.48 12.38
N GLU A 71 7.65 -19.46 13.15
CA GLU A 71 6.76 -19.21 14.30
C GLU A 71 7.40 -18.28 15.36
N GLN A 72 8.73 -18.29 15.48
CA GLN A 72 9.50 -17.49 16.43
C GLN A 72 9.90 -16.10 15.87
N GLY A 73 9.52 -15.80 14.62
CA GLY A 73 9.79 -14.54 13.95
C GLY A 73 11.16 -14.44 13.31
N ASN A 74 11.90 -15.54 13.13
CA ASN A 74 13.18 -15.51 12.40
C ASN A 74 12.90 -15.48 10.89
N TYR A 75 13.66 -14.68 10.16
CA TYR A 75 13.51 -14.56 8.71
C TYR A 75 13.90 -15.85 7.97
N ILE A 76 13.06 -16.27 7.02
CA ILE A 76 13.30 -17.46 6.20
C ILE A 76 13.66 -17.05 4.77
N ASP A 77 12.75 -16.33 4.11
CA ASP A 77 12.87 -15.97 2.69
C ASP A 77 11.88 -14.82 2.38
N SER A 78 11.94 -14.28 1.16
CA SER A 78 10.92 -13.37 0.63
C SER A 78 10.58 -13.70 -0.82
N ARG A 79 9.33 -13.44 -1.21
CA ARG A 79 8.87 -13.61 -2.59
C ARG A 79 8.30 -12.32 -3.12
N THR A 80 8.79 -11.91 -4.28
CA THR A 80 8.33 -10.70 -4.97
C THR A 80 7.69 -11.09 -6.29
N GLU A 81 6.48 -10.59 -6.53
CA GLU A 81 5.80 -10.64 -7.82
C GLU A 81 5.37 -9.23 -8.21
N ALA A 82 5.52 -8.89 -9.49
CA ALA A 82 5.23 -7.57 -10.03
C ALA A 82 4.54 -7.68 -11.38
N ASN A 83 3.72 -6.69 -11.68
CA ASN A 83 3.21 -6.43 -13.02
C ASN A 83 4.31 -5.77 -13.86
N ASP A 84 4.45 -6.19 -15.11
CA ASP A 84 5.21 -5.49 -16.13
C ASP A 84 4.42 -5.39 -17.45
N ASP A 85 5.07 -4.95 -18.52
CA ASP A 85 4.43 -4.77 -19.83
C ASP A 85 4.01 -6.10 -20.48
N GLU A 86 4.64 -7.22 -20.14
CA GLU A 86 4.41 -8.53 -20.76
C GLU A 86 3.51 -9.43 -19.89
N PHE A 87 3.64 -9.34 -18.57
CA PHE A 87 2.96 -10.21 -17.62
C PHE A 87 2.44 -9.40 -16.41
N GLN A 88 1.14 -9.48 -16.15
CA GLN A 88 0.44 -8.69 -15.12
C GLN A 88 -0.34 -9.60 -14.15
N PRO A 89 0.33 -10.47 -13.39
CA PRO A 89 -0.32 -11.48 -12.55
C PRO A 89 -1.20 -10.86 -11.47
N LEU A 90 -0.80 -9.71 -10.92
CA LEU A 90 -1.53 -9.09 -9.81
C LEU A 90 -2.86 -8.47 -10.26
N ARG A 91 -3.05 -8.26 -11.57
CA ARG A 91 -4.33 -7.83 -12.15
C ARG A 91 -5.30 -8.98 -12.39
N GLU A 92 -4.86 -10.22 -12.27
CA GLU A 92 -5.71 -11.38 -12.44
C GLU A 92 -6.65 -11.53 -11.24
N TYR A 93 -7.96 -11.58 -11.52
CA TYR A 93 -8.94 -11.74 -10.45
C TYR A 93 -8.79 -13.11 -9.78
N GLY A 94 -8.58 -13.12 -8.47
CA GLY A 94 -8.29 -14.34 -7.72
C GLY A 94 -6.83 -14.77 -7.76
N TYR A 95 -5.91 -13.87 -8.10
CA TYR A 95 -4.47 -14.07 -7.91
C TYR A 95 -4.15 -14.58 -6.49
N ASN A 96 -3.30 -15.61 -6.41
CA ASN A 96 -2.80 -16.16 -5.16
C ASN A 96 -1.32 -16.49 -5.31
N MET A 97 -0.49 -16.00 -4.39
CA MET A 97 0.93 -16.35 -4.35
C MET A 97 1.09 -17.73 -3.70
N TYR A 98 1.63 -18.69 -4.45
CA TYR A 98 1.90 -20.03 -3.94
C TYR A 98 3.31 -20.13 -3.34
N LEU A 99 3.41 -20.65 -2.11
CA LEU A 99 4.67 -20.92 -1.43
C LEU A 99 4.79 -22.40 -1.07
N ASP A 100 5.86 -23.05 -1.54
CA ASP A 100 6.16 -24.45 -1.21
C ASP A 100 6.88 -24.61 0.15
N LEU A 101 6.18 -24.32 1.24
CA LEU A 101 6.73 -24.33 2.60
C LEU A 101 6.61 -25.72 3.28
N PRO A 102 7.63 -26.17 4.06
CA PRO A 102 7.55 -27.44 4.77
C PRO A 102 6.55 -27.38 5.93
N ASP A 103 6.25 -28.53 6.53
CA ASP A 103 5.40 -28.61 7.71
C ASP A 103 5.92 -27.70 8.82
N GLY A 104 5.04 -26.85 9.34
CA GLY A 104 5.43 -25.82 10.29
C GLY A 104 4.38 -24.72 10.40
N LYS A 105 4.73 -23.70 11.18
CA LYS A 105 3.93 -22.49 11.33
C LYS A 105 4.75 -21.29 10.92
N TYR A 106 4.11 -20.40 10.17
CA TYR A 106 4.78 -19.27 9.53
C TYR A 106 4.03 -17.98 9.82
N ARG A 107 4.77 -16.88 9.83
CA ARG A 107 4.21 -15.54 9.86
C ARG A 107 4.60 -14.82 8.59
N PHE A 108 3.72 -13.94 8.12
CA PHE A 108 3.88 -13.23 6.87
C PHE A 108 3.79 -11.73 7.11
N VAL A 109 4.66 -10.97 6.43
CA VAL A 109 4.52 -9.52 6.27
C VAL A 109 4.52 -9.22 4.79
N ALA A 110 3.51 -8.51 4.31
CA ALA A 110 3.40 -8.09 2.92
C ALA A 110 3.67 -6.59 2.81
N LEU A 111 4.56 -6.22 1.90
CA LEU A 111 4.75 -4.84 1.45
C LEU A 111 4.39 -4.77 -0.03
N ALA A 112 3.44 -3.91 -0.37
CA ALA A 112 3.00 -3.72 -1.74
C ALA A 112 3.26 -2.30 -2.23
N HIS A 113 3.47 -2.14 -3.52
CA HIS A 113 3.75 -0.88 -4.20
C HIS A 113 2.84 -0.72 -5.41
N GLN A 114 2.51 0.51 -5.77
CA GLN A 114 1.69 0.78 -6.95
C GLN A 114 2.53 0.68 -8.21
N CYS A 115 3.78 1.13 -8.14
CA CYS A 115 4.77 0.95 -9.19
C CYS A 115 5.72 -0.21 -8.85
N LYS A 116 6.28 -0.85 -9.88
CA LYS A 116 7.38 -1.80 -9.72
C LYS A 116 8.60 -1.09 -9.14
N SER A 117 9.43 -1.80 -8.35
CA SER A 117 10.56 -1.21 -7.61
C SER A 117 11.52 -0.35 -8.44
N ASP A 118 11.71 -0.64 -9.73
CA ASP A 118 12.61 0.11 -10.62
C ASP A 118 11.98 1.42 -11.15
N ASP A 119 10.65 1.56 -11.05
CA ASP A 119 9.87 2.70 -11.54
C ASP A 119 9.39 3.64 -10.41
N GLN A 120 9.78 3.36 -9.16
CA GLN A 120 9.35 4.11 -7.99
C GLN A 120 9.89 5.54 -8.01
N ARG A 121 8.98 6.51 -7.82
CA ARG A 121 9.29 7.95 -7.72
C ARG A 121 9.22 8.36 -6.25
N GLY A 122 10.33 8.84 -5.68
CA GLY A 122 10.45 9.12 -4.24
C GLY A 122 10.27 7.86 -3.38
N SER A 123 11.35 7.34 -2.79
CA SER A 123 11.33 5.95 -2.32
C SER A 123 11.11 5.80 -0.81
N PHE A 124 10.26 4.84 -0.48
CA PHE A 124 10.35 4.14 0.81
C PHE A 124 11.43 3.07 0.67
N MET A 125 12.47 3.16 1.50
CA MET A 125 13.50 2.14 1.62
C MET A 125 13.10 1.13 2.68
N ARG A 126 13.23 -0.16 2.36
CA ARG A 126 13.00 -1.25 3.31
C ARG A 126 14.32 -1.81 3.83
N THR A 127 14.33 -2.27 5.08
CA THR A 127 15.48 -3.01 5.61
C THR A 127 15.81 -4.21 4.72
N GLU A 128 17.09 -4.39 4.37
CA GLU A 128 17.55 -5.61 3.73
C GLU A 128 17.60 -6.75 4.76
N MET A 129 16.73 -7.75 4.56
CA MET A 129 16.63 -8.91 5.43
C MET A 129 17.66 -9.98 5.05
N ASN A 130 18.19 -10.67 6.06
CA ASN A 130 19.11 -11.80 5.89
C ASN A 130 18.81 -12.90 6.93
N GLU A 131 19.52 -14.03 6.84
CA GLU A 131 19.32 -15.21 7.71
C GLU A 131 19.43 -14.96 9.23
N ASN A 132 20.04 -13.85 9.65
CA ASN A 132 20.15 -13.47 11.06
C ASN A 132 19.10 -12.44 11.48
N SER A 133 18.27 -11.98 10.54
CA SER A 133 17.24 -10.98 10.78
C SER A 133 16.01 -11.59 11.43
N ARG A 134 15.35 -10.79 12.25
CA ARG A 134 14.04 -11.10 12.81
C ARG A 134 12.98 -10.22 12.15
N MET A 135 11.73 -10.62 12.24
CA MET A 135 10.60 -9.83 11.77
C MET A 135 10.63 -8.40 12.31
N GLU A 136 11.01 -8.22 13.57
CA GLU A 136 11.08 -6.91 14.21
C GLU A 136 12.14 -5.97 13.60
N ASP A 137 13.11 -6.50 12.84
CA ASP A 137 14.14 -5.71 12.14
C ASP A 137 13.64 -5.10 10.83
N LEU A 138 12.50 -5.58 10.30
CA LEU A 138 11.90 -5.02 9.09
C LEU A 138 11.36 -3.62 9.39
N GLN A 139 11.93 -2.63 8.70
CA GLN A 139 11.52 -1.23 8.79
C GLN A 139 11.31 -0.68 7.39
N ILE A 140 10.33 0.22 7.25
CA ILE A 140 10.01 0.94 6.02
C ILE A 140 10.30 2.41 6.30
N THR A 141 11.35 2.94 5.69
CA THR A 141 11.87 4.29 5.93
C THR A 141 11.70 5.14 4.69
N LEU A 142 10.92 6.22 4.78
CA LEU A 142 10.81 7.25 3.76
C LEU A 142 12.17 7.94 3.56
N ASP A 143 12.61 8.09 2.31
CA ASP A 143 13.84 8.80 1.99
C ASP A 143 13.78 10.25 2.47
N HIS A 144 14.86 10.69 3.14
CA HIS A 144 14.91 11.97 3.81
C HIS A 144 16.32 12.50 3.97
N ASN A 145 16.43 13.82 3.96
CA ASN A 145 17.64 14.52 4.40
C ASN A 145 17.52 14.81 5.89
N ARG A 146 18.45 14.29 6.71
CA ARG A 146 18.50 14.64 8.12
C ARG A 146 18.80 16.13 8.29
N LEU A 147 17.96 16.83 9.07
CA LEU A 147 18.12 18.26 9.34
C LEU A 147 18.80 18.49 10.69
N TYR A 148 18.11 18.15 11.78
CA TYR A 148 18.55 18.29 13.17
C TYR A 148 17.93 17.17 14.02
N ASP A 149 18.32 17.09 15.29
CA ASP A 149 17.98 15.99 16.20
C ASP A 149 16.51 15.57 16.10
N GLY A 150 16.28 14.35 15.58
CA GLY A 150 14.95 13.75 15.46
C GLY A 150 14.07 14.30 14.33
N VAL A 151 14.59 15.10 13.39
CA VAL A 151 13.81 15.61 12.24
C VAL A 151 14.51 15.35 10.91
N GLY A 152 13.76 14.78 9.96
CA GLY A 152 14.19 14.62 8.58
C GLY A 152 13.27 15.35 7.60
N ALA A 153 13.87 16.07 6.64
CA ALA A 153 13.15 16.67 5.53
C ALA A 153 12.90 15.64 4.44
N VAL A 154 11.62 15.43 4.11
CA VAL A 154 11.22 14.58 2.99
C VAL A 154 11.42 15.38 1.71
N ASN A 155 12.28 14.89 0.82
CA ASN A 155 12.51 15.52 -0.48
C ASN A 155 11.74 14.78 -1.56
N HIS A 156 10.60 15.32 -1.95
CA HIS A 156 9.77 14.77 -3.02
C HIS A 156 10.37 14.92 -4.42
N GLN A 157 11.45 15.70 -4.59
CA GLN A 157 12.10 15.96 -5.89
C GLN A 157 11.14 16.45 -6.99
N GLY A 158 10.04 17.11 -6.61
CA GLY A 158 9.03 17.59 -7.55
C GLY A 158 8.01 16.54 -8.00
N GLU A 159 8.03 15.33 -7.45
CA GLU A 159 7.18 14.22 -7.85
C GLU A 159 6.38 13.67 -6.65
N PRO A 160 5.19 13.11 -6.86
CA PRO A 160 4.46 12.42 -5.79
C PRO A 160 5.22 11.16 -5.33
N LEU A 161 5.00 10.76 -4.07
CA LEU A 161 5.44 9.46 -3.57
C LEU A 161 4.66 8.33 -4.27
N ASP A 162 5.32 7.19 -4.46
CA ASP A 162 4.63 5.96 -4.83
C ASP A 162 3.61 5.55 -3.75
N THR A 163 2.54 4.86 -4.16
CA THR A 163 1.58 4.32 -3.20
C THR A 163 2.09 3.02 -2.60
N ILE A 164 2.17 2.96 -1.27
CA ILE A 164 2.59 1.74 -0.57
C ILE A 164 1.47 1.19 0.32
N TRP A 165 1.43 -0.13 0.42
CA TRP A 165 0.57 -0.85 1.34
C TRP A 165 1.36 -1.81 2.22
N HIS A 166 0.82 -2.09 3.40
CA HIS A 166 1.37 -3.03 4.37
C HIS A 166 0.29 -4.00 4.83
N SER A 167 0.68 -5.26 5.10
CA SER A 167 -0.12 -6.17 5.91
C SER A 167 0.79 -7.09 6.73
N ILE A 168 0.29 -7.56 7.86
CA ILE A 168 0.93 -8.57 8.70
C ILE A 168 -0.09 -9.65 9.04
N SER A 169 0.35 -10.91 9.05
CA SER A 169 -0.51 -12.02 9.48
C SER A 169 -0.80 -11.91 10.98
N ASP A 170 -2.07 -11.75 11.35
CA ASP A 170 -2.50 -11.65 12.75
C ASP A 170 -2.12 -12.88 13.59
N GLN A 171 -2.09 -14.06 12.96
CA GLN A 171 -1.77 -15.33 13.58
C GLN A 171 -0.84 -16.16 12.68
N PRO A 172 -0.01 -17.05 13.25
CA PRO A 172 0.78 -17.97 12.45
C PRO A 172 -0.10 -18.88 11.58
N VAL A 173 0.29 -19.07 10.34
CA VAL A 173 -0.35 -19.96 9.37
C VAL A 173 0.30 -21.33 9.43
N GLU A 174 -0.49 -22.36 9.67
CA GLU A 174 -0.01 -23.73 9.78
C GLU A 174 -0.03 -24.42 8.41
N VAL A 175 1.13 -24.93 7.99
CA VAL A 175 1.31 -25.76 6.79
C VAL A 175 1.53 -27.19 7.25
N ARG A 176 0.84 -28.13 6.60
CA ARG A 176 0.90 -29.57 6.91
C ARG A 176 0.96 -30.38 5.63
N GLN A 177 1.68 -31.49 5.65
CA GLN A 177 1.75 -32.41 4.53
C GLN A 177 0.37 -33.00 4.23
N GLY A 178 0.07 -33.14 2.94
CA GLY A 178 -1.18 -33.71 2.44
C GLY A 178 -2.35 -32.74 2.37
N GLN A 179 -2.11 -31.42 2.55
CA GLN A 179 -3.11 -30.37 2.34
C GLN A 179 -2.45 -29.02 2.01
N TYR A 180 -3.14 -28.20 1.20
CA TYR A 180 -2.78 -26.80 1.03
C TYR A 180 -3.38 -25.93 2.14
N ALA A 181 -2.58 -25.00 2.66
CA ALA A 181 -3.08 -23.91 3.49
C ALA A 181 -3.54 -22.73 2.62
N TYR A 182 -4.50 -21.96 3.11
CA TYR A 182 -4.97 -20.74 2.47
C TYR A 182 -4.96 -19.62 3.51
N HIS A 183 -4.40 -18.47 3.15
CA HIS A 183 -4.33 -17.31 4.01
C HIS A 183 -4.61 -16.04 3.21
N THR A 184 -5.30 -15.08 3.83
CA THR A 184 -5.60 -13.79 3.22
C THR A 184 -4.95 -12.70 4.05
N LEU A 185 -4.20 -11.82 3.38
CA LEU A 185 -3.62 -10.62 3.96
C LEU A 185 -4.39 -9.38 3.48
N SER A 186 -5.01 -8.68 4.42
CA SER A 186 -5.68 -7.39 4.16
C SER A 186 -4.67 -6.26 4.22
N LEU A 187 -4.46 -5.62 3.07
CA LEU A 187 -3.53 -4.53 2.86
C LEU A 187 -4.11 -3.21 3.38
N VAL A 188 -3.30 -2.45 4.13
CA VAL A 188 -3.57 -1.09 4.57
C VAL A 188 -2.67 -0.14 3.79
N ARG A 189 -3.26 0.89 3.17
CA ARG A 189 -2.51 1.92 2.46
C ARG A 189 -1.83 2.85 3.45
N ASN A 190 -0.55 3.14 3.24
CA ASN A 190 0.21 4.01 4.14
C ASN A 190 0.43 5.42 3.57
N THR A 191 0.38 5.66 2.27
CA THR A 191 0.65 7.00 1.71
C THR A 191 -0.61 7.80 1.47
N ASN A 192 -0.54 9.09 1.80
CA ASN A 192 -1.68 10.00 1.75
C ASN A 192 -1.37 11.21 0.88
N TYR A 193 -2.31 11.53 -0.01
CA TYR A 193 -2.31 12.75 -0.82
C TYR A 193 -3.15 13.82 -0.13
N ILE A 194 -2.60 15.02 -0.02
CA ILE A 194 -3.28 16.16 0.59
C ILE A 194 -3.11 17.37 -0.34
N SER A 195 -4.20 17.82 -0.95
CA SER A 195 -4.22 19.07 -1.71
C SER A 195 -4.65 20.24 -0.83
N VAL A 196 -3.85 21.29 -0.77
CA VAL A 196 -4.12 22.51 -0.02
C VAL A 196 -4.37 23.65 -0.99
N THR A 197 -5.51 24.32 -0.85
CA THR A 197 -5.85 25.54 -1.59
C THR A 197 -6.02 26.71 -0.62
N LEU A 198 -5.37 27.83 -0.92
CA LEU A 198 -5.45 29.07 -0.16
C LEU A 198 -6.28 30.10 -0.94
N ARG A 199 -7.21 30.74 -0.24
CA ARG A 199 -7.98 31.90 -0.73
C ARG A 199 -7.92 33.02 0.29
N ASP A 200 -7.54 34.22 -0.14
CA ASP A 200 -7.70 35.42 0.69
C ASP A 200 -9.09 36.00 0.46
N VAL A 201 -9.85 36.20 1.53
CA VAL A 201 -11.20 36.78 1.49
C VAL A 201 -11.15 38.30 1.48
N ASP A 202 -10.12 38.90 2.07
CA ASP A 202 -9.99 40.35 2.24
C ASP A 202 -9.30 40.98 1.02
N ASP A 203 -8.28 40.33 0.48
CA ASP A 203 -7.62 40.73 -0.77
C ASP A 203 -7.43 39.56 -1.76
N PRO A 204 -8.50 39.11 -2.44
CA PRO A 204 -8.45 37.95 -3.33
C PRO A 204 -7.45 38.09 -4.48
N ALA A 205 -7.13 39.30 -4.94
CA ALA A 205 -6.18 39.52 -6.03
C ALA A 205 -4.71 39.45 -5.60
N ALA A 206 -4.43 39.61 -4.30
CA ALA A 206 -3.08 39.56 -3.76
C ALA A 206 -2.62 38.15 -3.38
N MET A 207 -3.52 37.15 -3.37
CA MET A 207 -3.15 35.77 -3.09
C MET A 207 -2.14 35.24 -4.13
N ASP A 208 -0.95 34.88 -3.64
CA ASP A 208 0.10 34.18 -4.37
C ASP A 208 0.70 33.09 -3.45
N ILE A 209 0.73 31.83 -3.90
CA ILE A 209 1.32 30.73 -3.13
C ILE A 209 2.80 30.96 -2.83
N ASP A 210 3.52 31.69 -3.68
CA ASP A 210 4.95 31.95 -3.53
C ASP A 210 5.26 32.90 -2.36
N ASP A 211 4.26 33.56 -1.78
CA ASP A 211 4.41 34.36 -0.57
C ASP A 211 4.43 33.53 0.73
N TYR A 212 4.21 32.21 0.64
CA TYR A 212 4.06 31.33 1.80
C TYR A 212 5.13 30.22 1.86
N ASN A 213 5.55 29.91 3.08
CA ASN A 213 6.21 28.65 3.43
C ASN A 213 5.12 27.66 3.85
N LEU A 214 5.05 26.50 3.19
CA LEU A 214 4.07 25.47 3.50
C LEU A 214 4.79 24.18 3.88
N TYR A 215 4.39 23.56 4.99
CA TYR A 215 4.95 22.29 5.44
C TYR A 215 4.01 21.54 6.38
N ILE A 216 4.15 20.21 6.40
CA ILE A 216 3.59 19.34 7.42
C ILE A 216 4.75 18.88 8.31
N THR A 217 4.62 19.05 9.62
CA THR A 217 5.65 18.66 10.60
C THR A 217 5.09 17.68 11.62
N GLY A 218 5.92 16.82 12.19
CA GLY A 218 5.48 15.83 13.19
C GLY A 218 4.97 14.51 12.59
N GLY A 219 4.98 14.37 11.26
CA GLY A 219 4.68 13.10 10.60
C GLY A 219 5.75 12.03 10.87
N ASN A 220 5.54 10.81 10.41
CA ASN A 220 6.52 9.74 10.54
C ASN A 220 7.40 9.63 9.30
N ILE A 221 8.68 9.31 9.54
CA ILE A 221 9.63 8.92 8.49
C ILE A 221 9.73 7.41 8.38
N ARG A 222 9.48 6.68 9.47
CA ARG A 222 9.71 5.24 9.53
C ARG A 222 8.54 4.51 10.16
N LEU A 223 8.17 3.40 9.53
CA LEU A 223 7.22 2.43 9.99
C LEU A 223 7.96 1.13 10.36
N ASN A 224 7.55 0.51 11.46
CA ASN A 224 8.06 -0.78 11.92
C ASN A 224 7.38 -1.94 11.19
N HIS A 225 7.84 -3.16 11.46
CA HIS A 225 7.34 -4.41 10.86
C HIS A 225 5.82 -4.63 11.03
N ASP A 226 5.23 -4.10 12.10
CA ASP A 226 3.80 -4.17 12.45
C ASP A 226 3.01 -2.94 11.97
N ASN A 227 3.61 -2.13 11.10
CA ASN A 227 3.07 -0.88 10.59
C ASN A 227 2.91 0.25 11.63
N SER A 228 3.43 0.09 12.85
CA SER A 228 3.48 1.17 13.85
C SER A 228 4.54 2.23 13.49
N GLU A 229 4.38 3.46 13.98
CA GLU A 229 5.41 4.49 13.79
C GLU A 229 6.67 4.25 14.65
N ASP A 230 7.84 4.63 14.13
CA ASP A 230 9.04 4.86 14.92
C ASP A 230 9.12 6.35 15.31
N PRO A 231 8.95 6.69 16.60
CA PRO A 231 8.92 8.08 17.05
C PRO A 231 10.31 8.74 17.13
N SER A 232 11.40 8.00 16.87
CA SER A 232 12.77 8.53 16.98
C SER A 232 13.13 9.58 15.91
N ILE A 233 12.36 9.63 14.83
CA ILE A 233 12.53 10.60 13.74
C ILE A 233 11.18 11.02 13.16
N LYS A 234 10.95 12.33 13.14
CA LYS A 234 9.74 12.95 12.61
C LYS A 234 10.00 13.62 11.27
N ALA A 235 8.99 13.56 10.41
CA ALA A 235 9.01 14.13 9.08
C ALA A 235 8.77 15.65 9.12
N LEU A 236 9.49 16.36 8.26
CA LEU A 236 9.12 17.65 7.74
C LEU A 236 8.86 17.49 6.24
N CYS A 237 7.58 17.48 5.85
CA CYS A 237 7.15 17.32 4.47
C CYS A 237 6.81 18.68 3.86
N THR A 238 7.43 19.02 2.74
CA THR A 238 7.04 20.18 1.92
C THR A 238 6.15 19.73 0.77
N PRO A 239 5.40 20.62 0.12
CA PRO A 239 4.67 20.26 -1.10
C PRO A 239 5.62 19.69 -2.15
N PHE A 240 5.16 18.72 -2.94
CA PHE A 240 5.90 18.28 -4.12
C PHE A 240 5.63 19.20 -5.32
N VAL A 241 4.52 19.93 -5.32
CA VAL A 241 4.20 20.94 -6.33
C VAL A 241 3.37 22.08 -5.74
N THR A 242 3.60 23.30 -6.24
CA THR A 242 2.79 24.48 -5.98
C THR A 242 2.45 25.20 -7.28
N TRP A 243 1.28 25.83 -7.34
CA TRP A 243 0.87 26.65 -8.49
C TRP A 243 -0.22 27.65 -8.09
N ASN A 244 -0.46 28.64 -8.95
CA ASN A 244 -1.56 29.59 -8.79
C ASN A 244 -2.62 29.37 -9.87
N THR A 245 -3.89 29.55 -9.51
CA THR A 245 -5.00 29.67 -10.47
C THR A 245 -5.82 30.92 -10.21
N GLN A 246 -6.75 31.22 -11.12
CA GLN A 246 -7.65 32.34 -11.02
C GLN A 246 -9.09 31.87 -11.20
N ASP A 247 -10.01 32.49 -10.46
CA ASP A 247 -11.44 32.29 -10.70
C ASP A 247 -11.77 32.64 -12.16
N PRO A 248 -12.62 31.85 -12.84
CA PRO A 248 -13.02 32.15 -14.20
C PRO A 248 -13.70 33.53 -14.24
N ASP A 249 -13.43 34.30 -15.30
CA ASP A 249 -14.10 35.58 -15.53
C ASP A 249 -15.58 35.34 -15.92
N VAL A 250 -16.42 35.17 -14.90
CA VAL A 250 -17.87 34.98 -15.06
C VAL A 250 -18.58 36.34 -15.02
N SER A 251 -18.31 37.16 -16.05
CA SER A 251 -19.04 38.35 -16.51
C SER A 251 -18.61 39.73 -15.99
N ASN A 252 -18.75 40.71 -16.90
CA ASN A 252 -18.75 42.20 -16.89
C ASN A 252 -19.17 42.99 -15.62
N ARG A 253 -19.19 42.37 -14.44
CA ARG A 253 -19.35 43.01 -13.14
C ARG A 253 -17.95 43.16 -12.54
N ALA A 254 -17.71 44.30 -11.91
CA ALA A 254 -16.45 44.64 -11.25
C ALA A 254 -16.17 43.81 -9.98
N SER A 255 -16.36 42.50 -10.03
CA SER A 255 -15.82 41.59 -9.02
C SER A 255 -14.36 41.32 -9.37
N THR A 256 -13.47 41.65 -8.45
CA THR A 256 -12.05 41.30 -8.52
C THR A 256 -11.92 39.80 -8.80
N VAL A 257 -11.18 39.44 -9.85
CA VAL A 257 -10.80 38.04 -10.11
C VAL A 257 -10.02 37.54 -8.89
N GLY A 258 -10.53 36.50 -8.22
CA GLY A 258 -9.85 35.91 -7.07
C GLY A 258 -8.73 34.99 -7.53
N ASN A 259 -7.51 35.23 -7.05
CA ASN A 259 -6.41 34.29 -7.19
C ASN A 259 -6.54 33.20 -6.12
N MET A 260 -6.03 32.02 -6.46
CA MET A 260 -5.92 30.87 -5.56
C MET A 260 -4.49 30.36 -5.60
N GLY A 261 -3.89 30.16 -4.43
CA GLY A 261 -2.64 29.43 -4.29
C GLY A 261 -2.92 27.95 -4.00
N HIS A 262 -2.17 27.06 -4.63
CA HIS A 262 -2.31 25.61 -4.46
C HIS A 262 -0.99 24.97 -4.09
N ALA A 263 -1.06 23.95 -3.24
CA ALA A 263 0.08 23.15 -2.82
C ALA A 263 -0.36 21.71 -2.58
N ASP A 264 0.29 20.77 -3.27
CA ASP A 264 0.00 19.35 -3.07
C ASP A 264 1.12 18.67 -2.30
N PHE A 265 0.72 17.87 -1.31
CA PHE A 265 1.59 17.11 -0.43
C PHE A 265 1.40 15.62 -0.64
N MET A 266 2.47 14.88 -0.39
CA MET A 266 2.42 13.45 -0.13
C MET A 266 3.02 13.19 1.24
N THR A 267 2.35 12.37 2.04
CA THR A 267 2.82 12.00 3.38
C THR A 267 2.82 10.48 3.54
N SER A 268 3.53 10.00 4.56
CA SER A 268 3.40 8.60 5.00
C SER A 268 2.09 8.41 5.78
N ARG A 269 2.02 7.40 6.64
CA ARG A 269 0.78 7.01 7.33
C ARG A 269 0.36 8.11 8.31
N ILE A 270 -0.89 8.51 8.33
CA ILE A 270 -1.38 9.53 9.27
C ILE A 270 -1.79 8.83 10.57
N PHE A 271 -1.16 9.18 11.69
CA PHE A 271 -1.48 8.63 13.01
C PHE A 271 -2.32 9.62 13.83
N ALA A 272 -3.39 9.13 14.44
CA ALA A 272 -4.10 9.83 15.50
C ALA A 272 -3.58 9.34 16.86
N HIS A 273 -2.92 10.22 17.61
CA HIS A 273 -2.39 9.91 18.93
C HIS A 273 -3.39 10.24 20.04
N ASP A 274 -3.25 9.59 21.18
CA ASP A 274 -4.01 9.92 22.39
C ASP A 274 -3.71 11.35 22.86
N ASN A 275 -2.46 11.79 22.68
CA ASN A 275 -2.02 13.16 22.95
C ASN A 275 -1.85 13.92 21.64
N MET A 276 -2.76 14.88 21.40
CA MET A 276 -2.78 15.69 20.17
C MET A 276 -1.52 16.55 19.94
N ALA A 277 -0.65 16.70 20.94
CA ALA A 277 0.64 17.38 20.77
C ALA A 277 1.67 16.52 20.00
N ASP A 278 1.44 15.21 19.90
CA ASP A 278 2.31 14.26 19.19
C ASP A 278 1.87 14.06 17.72
N ASP A 279 0.68 14.58 17.36
CA ASP A 279 0.14 14.56 16.01
C ASP A 279 0.90 15.48 15.06
N GLU A 280 0.82 15.16 13.77
CA GLU A 280 1.34 16.01 12.72
C GLU A 280 0.50 17.27 12.49
N VAL A 281 1.19 18.36 12.17
CA VAL A 281 0.63 19.72 12.05
C VAL A 281 0.91 20.25 10.66
N LEU A 282 -0.15 20.68 9.97
CA LEU A 282 -0.04 21.48 8.75
C LEU A 282 0.18 22.94 9.12
N VAL A 283 1.26 23.52 8.61
CA VAL A 283 1.63 24.93 8.83
C VAL A 283 1.76 25.65 7.51
N VAL A 284 1.17 26.84 7.45
CA VAL A 284 1.36 27.82 6.37
C VAL A 284 1.78 29.14 7.01
N GLU A 285 2.96 29.60 6.65
CA GLU A 285 3.59 30.81 7.21
C GLU A 285 3.86 31.81 6.10
N HIS A 286 3.40 33.05 6.28
CA HIS A 286 3.67 34.13 5.32
C HIS A 286 5.13 34.57 5.43
N LYS A 287 5.87 34.54 4.32
CA LYS A 287 7.34 34.75 4.29
C LYS A 287 7.77 36.12 4.79
N GLU A 288 7.10 37.19 4.36
CA GLU A 288 7.49 38.57 4.74
C GLU A 288 7.21 38.86 6.22
N THR A 289 6.03 38.49 6.72
CA THR A 289 5.60 38.82 8.09
C THR A 289 6.04 37.80 9.13
N GLY A 290 6.39 36.58 8.72
CA GLY A 290 6.65 35.45 9.61
C GLY A 290 5.42 34.95 10.36
N LYS A 291 4.21 35.42 10.01
CA LYS A 291 2.97 35.01 10.68
C LYS A 291 2.53 33.64 10.15
N ARG A 292 2.29 32.71 11.06
CA ARG A 292 1.59 31.45 10.74
C ARG A 292 0.11 31.76 10.49
N VAL A 293 -0.27 31.75 9.22
CA VAL A 293 -1.65 32.03 8.79
C VAL A 293 -2.53 30.79 8.91
N ILE A 294 -1.94 29.59 8.87
CA ILE A 294 -2.58 28.31 9.16
C ILE A 294 -1.63 27.53 10.08
N GLU A 295 -2.17 26.99 11.16
CA GLU A 295 -1.53 26.00 12.02
C GLU A 295 -2.63 25.09 12.56
N VAL A 296 -2.71 23.86 12.05
CA VAL A 296 -3.80 22.93 12.35
C VAL A 296 -3.27 21.53 12.59
N ASN A 297 -3.78 20.87 13.64
CA ASN A 297 -3.56 19.44 13.85
C ASN A 297 -4.26 18.67 12.70
N LEU A 298 -3.46 18.02 11.87
CA LEU A 298 -3.91 17.44 10.62
C LEU A 298 -4.76 16.18 10.85
N PRO A 299 -4.36 15.20 11.68
CA PRO A 299 -5.21 14.05 12.01
C PRO A 299 -6.58 14.46 12.57
N ASP A 300 -6.68 15.56 13.33
CA ASP A 300 -7.94 16.10 13.85
C ASP A 300 -8.78 16.73 12.77
N LEU A 301 -8.17 17.59 11.96
CA LEU A 301 -8.84 18.25 10.85
C LEU A 301 -9.46 17.21 9.88
N LEU A 302 -8.69 16.18 9.52
CA LEU A 302 -9.15 15.11 8.64
C LEU A 302 -10.19 14.21 9.31
N GLY A 303 -9.97 13.84 10.58
CA GLY A 303 -10.90 13.00 11.35
C GLY A 303 -12.29 13.63 11.50
N ARG A 304 -12.39 14.97 11.49
CA ARG A 304 -13.68 15.69 11.50
C ARG A 304 -14.56 15.36 10.30
N LEU A 305 -14.05 14.78 9.21
CA LEU A 305 -14.86 14.32 8.07
C LEU A 305 -15.85 13.22 8.43
N CYS A 306 -15.58 12.41 9.46
CA CYS A 306 -16.46 11.33 9.89
C CYS A 306 -17.88 11.84 10.17
N ASN A 307 -18.88 11.30 9.50
CA ASN A 307 -20.28 11.54 9.85
C ASN A 307 -20.76 10.45 10.86
N TYR A 308 -22.04 10.48 11.21
CA TYR A 308 -22.61 9.51 12.14
C TYR A 308 -22.30 8.06 11.75
N ASP A 309 -22.45 7.69 10.48
CA ASP A 309 -22.21 6.34 9.98
C ASP A 309 -20.74 5.91 10.10
N GLU A 310 -19.77 6.78 9.78
CA GLU A 310 -18.35 6.43 9.92
C GLU A 310 -17.95 6.33 11.39
N LEU A 311 -18.43 7.23 12.25
CA LEU A 311 -18.14 7.20 13.70
C LEU A 311 -18.61 5.92 14.38
N HIS A 312 -19.68 5.29 13.88
CA HIS A 312 -20.18 4.01 14.41
C HIS A 312 -19.51 2.78 13.79
N ARG A 313 -18.82 2.96 12.67
CA ARG A 313 -18.16 1.87 11.94
C ARG A 313 -16.68 1.75 12.26
N TYR A 314 -16.01 2.88 12.42
CA TYR A 314 -14.55 2.96 12.43
C TYR A 314 -14.06 3.70 13.67
N SER A 315 -12.91 3.26 14.17
CA SER A 315 -12.10 4.13 15.03
C SER A 315 -11.60 5.34 14.23
N ARG A 316 -11.12 6.38 14.93
CA ARG A 316 -10.50 7.54 14.27
C ARG A 316 -9.30 7.12 13.41
N GLN A 317 -8.44 6.25 13.94
CA GLN A 317 -7.28 5.73 13.19
C GLN A 317 -7.73 4.94 11.96
N GLU A 318 -8.70 4.04 12.10
CA GLU A 318 -9.21 3.27 10.96
C GLU A 318 -9.81 4.16 9.88
N PHE A 319 -10.51 5.24 10.25
CA PHE A 319 -11.00 6.20 9.25
C PHE A 319 -9.84 6.86 8.48
N LEU A 320 -8.79 7.30 9.19
CA LEU A 320 -7.61 7.91 8.59
C LEU A 320 -6.85 6.93 7.69
N ASP A 321 -6.75 5.66 8.08
CA ASP A 321 -6.10 4.61 7.29
C ASP A 321 -6.90 4.23 6.04
N ARG A 322 -8.24 4.37 6.07
CA ARG A 322 -9.12 4.08 4.92
C ARG A 322 -9.19 5.22 3.90
N GLY A 323 -8.94 6.45 4.32
CA GLY A 323 -9.00 7.64 3.48
C GLY A 323 -7.60 8.12 3.07
N TYR A 324 -7.42 8.51 1.80
CA TYR A 324 -6.07 8.75 1.27
C TYR A 324 -5.93 9.93 0.31
N ASP A 325 -7.02 10.61 -0.07
CA ASP A 325 -7.07 11.67 -1.08
C ASP A 325 -7.84 12.90 -0.57
N TYR A 326 -7.19 13.68 0.28
CA TYR A 326 -7.82 14.80 0.99
C TYR A 326 -7.69 16.13 0.24
N ASP A 327 -8.77 16.91 0.22
CA ASP A 327 -8.79 18.28 -0.29
C ASP A 327 -9.09 19.27 0.84
N LEU A 328 -8.20 20.25 1.04
CA LEU A 328 -8.27 21.26 2.09
C LEU A 328 -8.27 22.66 1.48
N THR A 329 -9.41 23.35 1.46
CA THR A 329 -9.50 24.74 1.01
C THR A 329 -9.62 25.68 2.21
N PHE A 330 -8.57 26.44 2.49
CA PHE A 330 -8.53 27.45 3.54
C PHE A 330 -8.90 28.83 3.02
N PHE A 331 -9.74 29.52 3.77
CA PHE A 331 -10.15 30.90 3.52
C PHE A 331 -9.53 31.79 4.59
N LEU A 332 -8.60 32.64 4.17
CA LEU A 332 -7.84 33.55 5.01
C LEU A 332 -8.59 34.88 5.15
N SER A 333 -8.60 35.43 6.35
CA SER A 333 -9.09 36.77 6.66
C SER A 333 -8.39 37.31 7.92
N ASP A 334 -8.15 38.61 7.99
CA ASP A 334 -7.41 39.29 9.07
C ASP A 334 -6.04 38.62 9.37
N GLY A 335 -5.40 38.13 8.30
CA GLY A 335 -4.09 37.47 8.32
C GLY A 335 -4.07 36.12 9.04
N SER A 336 -5.20 35.42 9.18
CA SER A 336 -5.28 34.03 9.66
C SER A 336 -6.36 33.28 8.88
N TRP A 337 -6.40 31.96 8.92
CA TRP A 337 -7.54 31.22 8.37
C TRP A 337 -8.79 31.48 9.21
N ALA A 338 -9.90 31.81 8.56
CA ALA A 338 -11.21 32.00 9.17
C ALA A 338 -12.03 30.70 9.14
N TYR A 339 -11.96 29.96 8.03
CA TYR A 339 -12.56 28.64 7.92
C TYR A 339 -11.88 27.82 6.83
N ALA A 340 -12.07 26.50 6.89
CA ALA A 340 -11.61 25.56 5.90
C ALA A 340 -12.78 24.70 5.39
N ASN A 341 -12.80 24.41 4.10
CA ASN A 341 -13.60 23.31 3.56
C ASN A 341 -12.69 22.09 3.44
N VAL A 342 -13.10 20.99 4.05
CA VAL A 342 -12.36 19.73 4.05
C VAL A 342 -13.22 18.67 3.37
N SER A 343 -12.65 17.93 2.44
CA SER A 343 -13.29 16.80 1.75
C SER A 343 -12.30 15.69 1.47
N ILE A 344 -12.85 14.55 1.04
CA ILE A 344 -12.12 13.40 0.52
C ILE A 344 -12.89 12.88 -0.69
N GLY A 345 -12.19 12.51 -1.76
CA GLY A 345 -12.79 12.25 -3.06
C GLY A 345 -13.93 11.22 -3.05
N VAL A 346 -13.75 10.15 -2.26
CA VAL A 346 -14.71 9.03 -2.16
C VAL A 346 -16.04 9.35 -1.47
N LEU A 347 -16.05 10.28 -0.50
CA LEU A 347 -17.25 10.48 0.34
C LEU A 347 -18.30 11.38 -0.34
N GLY A 348 -17.94 12.14 -1.38
CA GLY A 348 -18.90 12.97 -2.11
C GLY A 348 -19.53 14.12 -1.29
N TRP A 349 -19.02 14.37 -0.08
CA TRP A 349 -19.38 15.52 0.76
C TRP A 349 -18.14 16.28 1.22
N SER A 350 -18.35 17.54 1.62
CA SER A 350 -17.35 18.36 2.29
C SER A 350 -17.90 18.89 3.61
N LYS A 351 -17.00 19.16 4.55
CA LYS A 351 -17.32 19.82 5.82
C LYS A 351 -16.63 21.15 5.92
N ARG A 352 -17.39 22.17 6.32
CA ARG A 352 -16.85 23.49 6.65
C ARG A 352 -16.48 23.52 8.13
N ILE A 353 -15.22 23.82 8.41
CA ILE A 353 -14.64 23.91 9.74
C ILE A 353 -14.27 25.36 9.99
N GLN A 354 -14.84 25.95 11.04
CA GLN A 354 -14.56 27.34 11.42
C GLN A 354 -13.35 27.39 12.33
N ASN A 355 -12.49 28.38 12.15
CA ASN A 355 -11.48 28.74 13.12
C ASN A 355 -12.15 29.58 14.22
N VAL A 356 -12.62 28.92 15.27
CA VAL A 356 -13.22 29.58 16.42
C VAL A 356 -12.20 29.60 17.55
N ASP A 357 -11.78 30.80 17.95
CA ASP A 357 -11.20 31.02 19.27
C ASP A 357 -12.33 30.78 20.29
N LEU A 358 -12.35 29.59 20.91
CA LEU A 358 -13.32 29.25 21.96
C LEU A 358 -12.82 29.64 23.35
#